data_AF-A0A956WS93-F1
#
_entry.id   AF-A0A956WS93-F1
#
_cell.length_a   1.000
_cell.length_b   1.000
_cell.length_c   1.000
_cell.angle_alpha   90.00
_cell.angle_beta   90.00
_cell.angle_gamma   90.00
#
_symmetry.space_group_name_H-M   'P 1'
#
loop_
_entity.id
_entity.type
_entity.pdbx_description
1 polymer ?
#
loop_
_entity_poly.entity_id
_entity_poly.type
_entity_poly.pdbx_seq_one_letter_code
_entity_poly.pdbx_strand_id
1 'polypeptide(L)'
;MLNLKNVSGTLPGWRDFERSVAAIFKGESQESKFLFDVLIPSSSGDHFYGISCKMRGELKTRFRTGRVTMELSNASKAFQSRLEGAGISRRDFEQRPAEVGEVVIGLVEEWKEAASTNIGGIIDVDKSSYLCLLYDKGSGDYQLYWYGMGLPNPKDLSWEYYRRRNTDKGHIRATDTVGRVLFEYYPDSGGQLKYFPLAESAIWQSNVFQLEKVPLDSEDLILITKARAYFPSLWPRRSD
;
A
#
# COMPACT_ATOMS: atom_id res chain seq x y z
N MET A 1 -20.37 4.85 -16.11
CA MET A 1 -20.24 4.01 -17.32
C MET A 1 -18.74 3.87 -17.58
N LEU A 2 -18.17 2.69 -17.32
CA LEU A 2 -16.72 2.43 -17.46
C LEU A 2 -16.41 2.17 -18.94
N ASN A 3 -15.77 3.13 -19.59
CA ASN A 3 -15.37 3.00 -20.99
C ASN A 3 -13.99 2.30 -21.05
N LEU A 4 -13.99 0.96 -20.97
CA LEU A 4 -12.80 0.15 -21.16
C LEU A 4 -12.59 -0.13 -22.65
N LYS A 5 -12.28 0.91 -23.44
CA LYS A 5 -11.82 0.71 -24.82
C LYS A 5 -10.38 0.19 -24.79
N ASN A 6 -10.24 -1.14 -24.84
CA ASN A 6 -8.95 -1.79 -25.08
C ASN A 6 -8.61 -1.71 -26.57
N VAL A 7 -7.71 -0.79 -26.93
CA VAL A 7 -7.02 -0.80 -28.24
C VAL A 7 -5.50 -1.07 -28.08
N SER A 8 -5.02 -1.34 -26.87
CA SER A 8 -3.64 -1.81 -26.66
C SER A 8 -3.53 -2.55 -25.33
N GLY A 9 -2.72 -3.62 -25.29
CA GLY A 9 -2.49 -4.49 -24.13
C GLY A 9 -1.84 -3.77 -22.94
N THR A 10 -2.58 -2.86 -22.33
CA THR A 10 -2.21 -2.12 -21.12
C THR A 10 -2.67 -2.91 -19.91
N LEU A 11 -1.75 -3.15 -18.97
CA LEU A 11 -2.07 -3.77 -17.69
C LEU A 11 -2.99 -2.84 -16.90
N PRO A 12 -3.90 -3.37 -16.06
CA PRO A 12 -4.76 -2.55 -15.21
C PRO A 12 -3.92 -1.62 -14.33
N GLY A 13 -4.39 -0.39 -14.17
CA GLY A 13 -3.74 0.63 -13.34
C GLY A 13 -4.14 0.50 -11.88
N TRP A 14 -3.52 1.33 -11.04
CA TRP A 14 -3.82 1.40 -9.61
C TRP A 14 -5.30 1.75 -9.33
N ARG A 15 -5.92 2.61 -10.15
CA ARG A 15 -7.35 2.93 -10.04
C ARG A 15 -8.26 1.73 -10.33
N ASP A 16 -7.89 0.87 -11.28
CA ASP A 16 -8.67 -0.32 -11.59
C ASP A 16 -8.63 -1.31 -10.42
N PHE A 17 -7.47 -1.38 -9.75
CA PHE A 17 -7.32 -2.15 -8.52
C PHE A 17 -8.23 -1.61 -7.40
N GLU A 18 -8.17 -0.31 -7.09
CA GLU A 18 -9.01 0.33 -6.07
C GLU A 18 -10.51 0.13 -6.32
N ARG A 19 -10.97 0.39 -7.56
CA ARG A 19 -12.37 0.20 -7.96
C ARG A 19 -12.83 -1.24 -7.81
N SER A 20 -11.96 -2.20 -8.15
CA SER A 20 -12.26 -3.63 -8.01
C SER A 20 -12.40 -4.02 -6.53
N VAL A 21 -11.52 -3.50 -5.68
CA VAL A 21 -11.60 -3.69 -4.22
C VAL A 21 -12.88 -3.09 -3.68
N ALA A 22 -13.18 -1.82 -4.00
CA ALA A 22 -14.42 -1.17 -3.60
C ALA A 22 -15.68 -1.96 -4.02
N ALA A 23 -15.72 -2.46 -5.26
CA ALA A 23 -16.84 -3.25 -5.76
C ALA A 23 -17.02 -4.58 -5.00
N ILE A 24 -15.93 -5.26 -4.64
CA ILE A 24 -15.95 -6.53 -3.89
C ILE A 24 -16.44 -6.30 -2.47
N PHE A 25 -15.92 -5.28 -1.78
CA PHE A 25 -16.24 -5.01 -0.39
C PHE A 25 -17.49 -4.16 -0.19
N LYS A 26 -18.21 -3.81 -1.27
CA LYS A 26 -19.32 -2.84 -1.24
C LYS A 26 -18.90 -1.50 -0.59
N GLY A 27 -17.65 -1.12 -0.81
CA GLY A 27 -17.08 0.13 -0.34
C GLY A 27 -17.08 1.22 -1.41
N GLU A 28 -16.46 2.35 -1.07
CA GLU A 28 -16.28 3.50 -1.95
C GLU A 28 -14.79 3.74 -2.20
N SER A 29 -14.42 3.76 -3.48
CA SER A 29 -13.07 4.16 -3.92
C SER A 29 -12.94 5.68 -3.85
N GLN A 30 -11.94 6.16 -3.13
CA GLN A 30 -11.68 7.59 -2.94
C GLN A 30 -10.98 8.23 -4.14
N GLU A 31 -10.25 7.44 -4.94
CA GLU A 31 -9.50 7.87 -6.14
C GLU A 31 -8.66 9.16 -5.94
N SER A 32 -8.13 9.35 -4.73
CA SER A 32 -7.46 10.57 -4.29
C SER A 32 -6.14 10.24 -3.59
N LYS A 33 -5.50 11.23 -2.97
CA LYS A 33 -4.22 11.05 -2.25
C LYS A 33 -4.42 10.79 -0.75
N PHE A 34 -5.58 10.27 -0.36
CA PHE A 34 -5.83 9.93 1.04
C PHE A 34 -5.02 8.71 1.47
N LEU A 35 -4.96 8.48 2.78
CA LEU A 35 -4.27 7.33 3.36
C LEU A 35 -4.95 6.00 3.01
N PHE A 36 -6.28 6.02 2.95
CA PHE A 36 -7.14 4.90 2.59
C PHE A 36 -7.75 5.15 1.22
N ASP A 37 -7.56 4.21 0.33
CA ASP A 37 -7.98 4.30 -1.06
C ASP A 37 -9.43 3.79 -1.23
N VAL A 38 -9.86 2.88 -0.36
CA VAL A 38 -11.23 2.36 -0.29
C VAL A 38 -11.78 2.46 1.13
N LEU A 39 -13.00 2.98 1.27
CA LEU A 39 -13.74 3.02 2.54
C LEU A 39 -14.89 2.02 2.53
N ILE A 40 -14.94 1.16 3.53
CA ILE A 40 -16.00 0.15 3.70
C ILE A 40 -16.88 0.60 4.86
N PRO A 41 -18.18 0.88 4.66
CA PRO A 41 -19.04 1.26 5.75
C PRO A 41 -19.19 0.11 6.75
N SER A 42 -19.17 0.44 8.04
CA SER A 42 -19.56 -0.48 9.10
C SER A 42 -21.04 -0.86 9.01
N SER A 43 -21.45 -1.93 9.69
CA SER A 43 -22.85 -2.36 9.71
C SER A 43 -23.80 -1.34 10.36
N SER A 44 -23.28 -0.53 11.29
CA SER A 44 -23.98 0.57 11.95
C SER A 44 -24.01 1.85 11.09
N GLY A 45 -23.07 2.00 10.16
CA GLY A 45 -22.96 3.17 9.27
C GLY A 45 -22.38 4.42 9.95
N ASP A 46 -21.86 4.29 11.17
CA ASP A 46 -21.29 5.39 11.98
C ASP A 46 -19.78 5.59 11.74
N HIS A 47 -19.09 4.57 11.26
CA HIS A 47 -17.67 4.61 10.89
C HIS A 47 -17.38 3.74 9.66
N PHE A 48 -16.16 3.83 9.16
CA PHE A 48 -15.64 3.07 8.03
C PHE A 48 -14.42 2.22 8.43
N TYR A 49 -14.19 1.14 7.69
CA TYR A 49 -12.90 0.46 7.61
C TYR A 49 -12.16 0.93 6.36
N GLY A 50 -10.89 1.27 6.50
CA GLY A 50 -10.05 1.71 5.40
C GLY A 50 -9.24 0.56 4.78
N ILE A 51 -9.17 0.51 3.45
CA ILE A 51 -8.18 -0.30 2.73
C ILE A 51 -7.24 0.64 1.99
N SER A 52 -5.94 0.48 2.23
CA SER A 52 -4.89 1.16 1.49
C SER A 52 -4.31 0.19 0.43
N CYS A 53 -4.61 0.46 -0.84
CA CYS A 53 -4.30 -0.35 -2.01
C CYS A 53 -2.91 -0.04 -2.56
N LYS A 54 -1.99 -1.01 -2.51
CA LYS A 54 -0.61 -0.85 -3.00
C LYS A 54 -0.36 -1.76 -4.20
N MET A 55 -0.01 -1.21 -5.36
CA MET A 55 0.27 -2.00 -6.57
C MET A 55 1.73 -1.84 -7.02
N ARG A 56 2.46 -2.95 -7.24
CA ARG A 56 3.89 -2.91 -7.62
C ARG A 56 4.30 -4.03 -8.58
N GLY A 57 5.12 -3.69 -9.57
CA GLY A 57 5.70 -4.63 -10.54
C GLY A 57 6.87 -5.45 -10.00
N GLU A 58 6.77 -5.94 -8.76
CA GLU A 58 7.89 -6.50 -7.99
C GLU A 58 7.67 -7.94 -7.54
N LEU A 59 6.78 -8.68 -8.23
CA LEU A 59 6.46 -10.07 -7.87
C LEU A 59 7.70 -10.99 -7.86
N LYS A 60 8.61 -10.83 -8.84
CA LYS A 60 9.88 -11.57 -8.88
C LYS A 60 10.78 -11.25 -7.68
N THR A 61 10.83 -9.99 -7.25
CA THR A 61 11.61 -9.58 -6.07
C THR A 61 11.09 -10.31 -4.84
N ARG A 62 9.77 -10.42 -4.67
CA ARG A 62 9.17 -11.18 -3.57
C ARG A 62 9.69 -12.60 -3.51
N PHE A 63 9.73 -13.33 -4.63
CA PHE A 63 10.21 -14.72 -4.63
C PHE A 63 11.70 -14.84 -4.27
N ARG A 64 12.49 -13.82 -4.57
CA ARG A 64 13.92 -13.77 -4.23
C ARG A 64 14.18 -13.38 -2.77
N THR A 65 13.42 -12.44 -2.22
CA THR A 65 13.70 -11.84 -0.90
C THR A 65 12.78 -12.34 0.20
N GLY A 66 11.65 -12.95 -0.15
CA GLY A 66 10.56 -13.28 0.76
C GLY A 66 9.75 -12.07 1.23
N ARG A 67 9.97 -10.87 0.67
CA ARG A 67 9.34 -9.61 1.12
C ARG A 67 8.41 -9.03 0.06
N VAL A 68 7.33 -8.42 0.53
CA VAL A 68 6.41 -7.63 -0.31
C VAL A 68 6.86 -6.18 -0.28
N THR A 69 6.99 -5.55 -1.45
CA THR A 69 7.33 -4.12 -1.50
C THR A 69 6.08 -3.27 -1.43
N MET A 70 6.07 -2.32 -0.51
CA MET A 70 5.01 -1.34 -0.32
C MET A 70 5.57 0.07 -0.34
N GLU A 71 4.88 1.00 -1.01
CA GLU A 71 5.11 2.44 -0.83
C GLU A 71 4.04 2.96 0.14
N LEU A 72 4.46 3.28 1.35
CA LEU A 72 3.55 3.77 2.38
C LEU A 72 3.10 5.19 2.07
N SER A 73 4.03 6.04 1.61
CA SER A 73 3.75 7.43 1.30
C SER A 73 4.79 8.02 0.33
N ASN A 74 4.36 9.05 -0.38
CA ASN A 74 5.16 9.90 -1.26
C ASN A 74 4.77 11.37 -1.00
N ALA A 75 5.24 11.89 0.13
CA ALA A 75 4.79 13.16 0.70
C ALA A 75 5.97 14.06 1.11
N SER A 76 6.85 14.36 0.14
CA SER A 76 8.09 15.15 0.34
C SER A 76 7.94 16.33 1.30
N LYS A 77 6.95 17.21 1.05
CA LYS A 77 6.75 18.42 1.85
C LYS A 77 6.41 18.10 3.31
N ALA A 78 5.54 17.12 3.54
CA ALA A 78 5.13 16.78 4.89
C ALA A 78 6.27 16.14 5.70
N PHE A 79 7.02 15.22 5.07
CA PHE A 79 8.22 14.65 5.72
C PHE A 79 9.27 15.71 5.99
N GLN A 80 9.54 16.59 5.04
CA GLN A 80 10.49 17.68 5.21
C GLN A 80 10.09 18.58 6.38
N SER A 81 8.84 19.05 6.43
CA SER A 81 8.36 19.90 7.53
C SER A 81 8.41 19.19 8.88
N ARG A 82 8.12 17.88 8.94
CA ARG A 82 8.21 17.12 10.20
C ARG A 82 9.65 16.99 10.68
N LEU A 83 10.60 16.72 9.79
CA LEU A 83 12.03 16.64 10.10
C LEU A 83 12.60 17.98 10.53
N GLU A 84 12.26 19.06 9.83
CA GLU A 84 12.65 20.43 10.20
C GLU A 84 12.11 20.81 11.58
N GLY A 85 10.85 20.48 11.87
CA GLY A 85 10.23 20.66 13.18
C GLY A 85 10.90 19.86 14.30
N ALA A 86 11.59 18.76 13.98
CA ALA A 86 12.41 17.99 14.91
C ALA A 86 13.87 18.48 14.97
N GLY A 87 14.22 19.58 14.29
CA GLY A 87 15.59 20.09 14.22
C GLY A 87 16.53 19.16 13.46
N ILE A 88 16.02 18.40 12.48
CA ILE A 88 16.79 17.49 11.65
C ILE A 88 16.88 18.07 10.24
N SER A 89 18.09 18.40 9.82
CA SER A 89 18.40 18.82 8.45
C SER A 89 18.96 17.66 7.62
N ARG A 90 19.11 17.88 6.30
CA ARG A 90 19.69 16.87 5.40
C ARG A 90 21.09 16.43 5.83
N ARG A 91 21.87 17.33 6.44
CA ARG A 91 23.26 17.06 6.86
C ARG A 91 23.32 16.07 8.01
N ASP A 92 22.25 15.97 8.79
CA ASP A 92 22.16 15.14 10.00
C ASP A 92 21.83 13.68 9.70
N PHE A 93 21.45 13.35 8.46
CA PHE A 93 20.94 12.02 8.11
C PHE A 93 21.99 10.92 8.35
N GLU A 94 23.28 11.24 8.19
CA GLU A 94 24.37 10.30 8.42
C GLU A 94 24.67 10.09 9.91
N GLN A 95 24.52 11.13 10.72
CA GLN A 95 24.85 11.10 12.15
C GLN A 95 23.65 10.66 13.00
N ARG A 96 22.42 10.88 12.51
CA ARG A 96 21.16 10.65 13.23
C ARG A 96 20.16 9.79 12.41
N PRO A 97 20.57 8.67 11.77
CA PRO A 97 19.67 7.91 10.90
C PRO A 97 18.49 7.28 11.65
N ALA A 98 18.70 6.87 12.91
CA ALA A 98 17.64 6.32 13.76
C ALA A 98 16.57 7.37 14.06
N GLU A 99 16.97 8.58 14.45
CA GLU A 99 16.04 9.68 14.72
C GLU A 99 15.26 10.08 13.46
N VAL A 100 15.91 10.11 12.29
CA VAL A 100 15.21 10.32 11.02
C VAL A 100 14.16 9.24 10.79
N GLY A 101 14.53 7.96 11.00
CA GLY A 101 13.63 6.81 10.88
C GLY A 101 12.41 6.89 11.80
N GLU A 102 12.63 7.23 13.07
CA GLU A 102 11.58 7.45 14.06
C GLU A 102 10.63 8.58 13.63
N VAL A 103 11.15 9.71 13.16
CA VAL A 103 10.33 10.85 12.73
C VAL A 103 9.47 10.52 11.51
N VAL A 104 10.04 9.83 10.50
CA VAL A 104 9.27 9.53 9.27
C VAL A 104 8.23 8.44 9.50
N ILE A 105 8.52 7.42 10.31
CA ILE A 105 7.51 6.41 10.68
C ILE A 105 6.45 7.04 11.57
N GLY A 106 6.85 7.85 12.56
CA GLY A 106 5.95 8.56 13.45
C GLY A 106 4.94 9.42 12.71
N LEU A 107 5.35 10.14 11.65
CA LEU A 107 4.43 10.93 10.83
C LEU A 107 3.34 10.07 10.15
N VAL A 108 3.70 8.87 9.69
CA VAL A 108 2.72 7.95 9.08
C VAL A 108 1.74 7.41 10.11
N GLU A 109 2.20 7.10 11.31
CA GLU A 109 1.32 6.72 12.42
C GLU A 109 0.41 7.87 12.85
N GLU A 110 0.92 9.11 12.91
CA GLU A 110 0.11 10.32 13.18
C GLU A 110 -1.01 10.50 12.16
N TRP A 111 -0.78 10.21 10.87
CA TRP A 111 -1.83 10.27 9.85
C TRP A 111 -2.90 9.20 10.03
N LYS A 112 -2.52 7.99 10.46
CA LYS A 112 -3.48 6.94 10.79
C LYS A 112 -4.33 7.35 11.98
N GLU A 113 -3.68 7.81 13.06
CA GLU A 113 -4.36 8.24 14.27
C GLU A 113 -5.32 9.39 13.98
N ALA A 114 -4.91 10.40 13.18
CA ALA A 114 -5.76 11.52 12.78
C ALA A 114 -7.04 11.10 12.04
N ALA A 115 -7.04 9.95 11.35
CA ALA A 115 -8.22 9.39 10.72
C ALA A 115 -9.05 8.50 11.66
N SER A 116 -8.47 8.09 12.79
CA SER A 116 -9.00 7.08 13.71
C SER A 116 -10.21 7.57 14.50
N THR A 117 -11.19 6.70 14.66
CA THR A 117 -12.34 6.88 15.56
C THR A 117 -11.91 7.10 17.02
N ASN A 118 -10.74 6.61 17.43
CA ASN A 118 -10.21 6.78 18.79
C ASN A 118 -10.02 8.25 19.19
N ILE A 119 -9.78 9.14 18.23
CA ILE A 119 -9.62 10.58 18.45
C ILE A 119 -10.66 11.43 17.69
N GLY A 120 -11.81 10.83 17.36
CA GLY A 120 -12.94 11.53 16.74
C GLY A 120 -12.93 11.57 15.21
N GLY A 121 -12.05 10.80 14.56
CA GLY A 121 -12.13 10.49 13.14
C GLY A 121 -13.26 9.51 12.81
N ILE A 122 -13.35 9.10 11.55
CA ILE A 122 -14.42 8.21 11.05
C ILE A 122 -13.91 6.83 10.63
N ILE A 123 -12.61 6.55 10.77
CA ILE A 123 -12.00 5.28 10.37
C ILE A 123 -11.70 4.41 11.59
N ASP A 124 -12.14 3.17 11.61
CA ASP A 124 -11.64 2.16 12.54
C ASP A 124 -10.31 1.61 11.96
N VAL A 125 -9.20 2.19 12.41
CA VAL A 125 -7.85 1.88 11.93
C VAL A 125 -7.42 0.47 12.32
N ASP A 126 -7.87 -0.02 13.48
CA ASP A 126 -7.52 -1.36 13.97
C ASP A 126 -8.09 -2.47 13.07
N LYS A 127 -9.26 -2.22 12.48
CA LYS A 127 -9.86 -3.09 11.46
C LYS A 127 -9.50 -2.72 10.02
N SER A 128 -8.71 -1.67 9.83
CA SER A 128 -8.22 -1.25 8.51
C SER A 128 -7.04 -2.09 8.05
N SER A 129 -6.68 -2.01 6.77
CA SER A 129 -5.63 -2.87 6.22
C SER A 129 -4.88 -2.29 5.01
N TYR A 130 -3.71 -2.86 4.75
CA TYR A 130 -3.03 -2.74 3.47
C TYR A 130 -3.39 -3.93 2.58
N LEU A 131 -3.79 -3.65 1.34
CA LEU A 131 -3.98 -4.67 0.32
C LEU A 131 -2.98 -4.47 -0.81
N CYS A 132 -2.04 -5.40 -0.95
CA CYS A 132 -0.88 -5.27 -1.81
C CYS A 132 -0.97 -6.23 -3.00
N LEU A 133 -1.06 -5.67 -4.20
CA LEU A 133 -1.06 -6.41 -5.46
C LEU A 133 0.34 -6.33 -6.10
N LEU A 134 1.08 -7.43 -6.06
CA LEU A 134 2.33 -7.56 -6.80
C LEU A 134 2.07 -8.19 -8.17
N TYR A 135 2.78 -7.73 -9.18
CA TYR A 135 2.68 -8.28 -10.54
C TYR A 135 4.04 -8.43 -11.22
N ASP A 136 4.11 -9.30 -12.23
CA ASP A 136 5.24 -9.41 -13.15
C ASP A 136 4.76 -9.17 -14.59
N LYS A 137 5.23 -8.08 -15.21
CA LYS A 137 4.83 -7.71 -16.56
C LYS A 137 5.17 -8.76 -17.62
N GLY A 138 6.25 -9.53 -17.39
CA GLY A 138 6.74 -10.51 -18.36
C GLY A 138 5.86 -11.74 -18.45
N SER A 139 5.50 -12.32 -17.29
CA SER A 139 4.61 -13.49 -17.22
C SER A 139 3.12 -13.12 -17.27
N GLY A 140 2.76 -11.91 -16.84
CA GLY A 140 1.36 -11.55 -16.59
C GLY A 140 0.83 -12.09 -15.26
N ASP A 141 1.72 -12.56 -14.38
CA ASP A 141 1.36 -13.10 -13.08
C ASP A 141 1.12 -12.01 -12.04
N TYR A 142 0.19 -12.29 -11.13
CA TYR A 142 -0.22 -11.45 -10.01
C TYR A 142 -0.26 -12.26 -8.73
N GLN A 143 -0.05 -11.58 -7.59
CA GLN A 143 -0.30 -12.15 -6.28
C GLN A 143 -0.73 -11.06 -5.29
N LEU A 144 -1.74 -11.36 -4.49
CA LEU A 144 -2.34 -10.44 -3.53
C LEU A 144 -1.91 -10.78 -2.10
N TYR A 145 -1.66 -9.75 -1.29
CA TYR A 145 -1.29 -9.86 0.11
C TYR A 145 -2.10 -8.91 0.96
N TRP A 146 -2.55 -9.38 2.11
CA TRP A 146 -3.29 -8.61 3.09
C TRP A 146 -2.45 -8.43 4.35
N TYR A 147 -2.21 -7.20 4.76
CA TYR A 147 -1.54 -6.86 6.03
C TYR A 147 -2.42 -5.98 6.91
N GLY A 148 -2.27 -6.10 8.22
CA GLY A 148 -2.81 -5.12 9.16
C GLY A 148 -2.08 -3.77 9.02
N MET A 149 -2.66 -2.71 9.59
CA MET A 149 -2.08 -1.36 9.51
C MET A 149 -0.87 -1.14 10.41
N GLY A 150 -0.60 -2.02 11.38
CA GLY A 150 0.49 -1.87 12.33
C GLY A 150 1.87 -1.87 11.65
N LEU A 151 2.71 -0.90 12.01
CA LEU A 151 4.13 -0.89 11.67
C LEU A 151 4.96 -1.33 12.87
N PRO A 152 6.12 -1.95 12.65
CA PRO A 152 7.06 -2.24 13.72
C PRO A 152 7.53 -0.95 14.39
N ASN A 153 7.82 -1.04 15.69
CA ASN A 153 8.38 0.06 16.44
C ASN A 153 9.76 0.45 15.87
N PRO A 154 9.97 1.70 15.43
CA PRO A 154 11.22 2.13 14.81
C PRO A 154 12.45 1.98 15.72
N LYS A 155 12.27 1.98 17.04
CA LYS A 155 13.36 1.82 18.02
C LYS A 155 13.95 0.41 18.05
N ASP A 156 13.20 -0.57 17.56
CA ASP A 156 13.63 -1.97 17.52
C ASP A 156 14.38 -2.32 16.23
N LEU A 157 14.65 -1.32 15.38
CA LEU A 157 15.29 -1.48 14.07
C LEU A 157 16.70 -0.92 14.06
N SER A 158 17.56 -1.49 13.21
CA SER A 158 18.89 -0.95 12.95
C SER A 158 18.84 0.01 11.77
N TRP A 159 19.15 1.28 12.01
CA TRP A 159 19.07 2.35 11.01
C TRP A 159 20.44 2.77 10.52
N GLU A 160 20.57 2.96 9.22
CA GLU A 160 21.75 3.52 8.59
C GLU A 160 21.38 4.51 7.49
N TYR A 161 22.30 5.43 7.19
CA TYR A 161 22.24 6.20 5.96
C TYR A 161 23.04 5.51 4.87
N TYR A 162 22.34 5.08 3.81
CA TYR A 162 22.97 4.49 2.65
C TYR A 162 23.27 5.56 1.61
N ARG A 163 24.56 5.90 1.46
CA ARG A 163 25.04 6.80 0.42
C ARG A 163 25.23 6.05 -0.90
N ARG A 164 24.66 6.55 -2.00
CA ARG A 164 24.89 5.97 -3.32
C ARG A 164 26.29 6.34 -3.80
N ARG A 165 27.04 5.35 -4.28
CA ARG A 165 28.42 5.54 -4.79
C ARG A 165 28.47 6.68 -5.81
N ASN A 166 29.48 7.54 -5.67
CA ASN A 166 29.76 8.68 -6.56
C ASN A 166 28.64 9.72 -6.65
N THR A 167 27.78 9.83 -5.62
CA THR A 167 26.78 10.88 -5.54
C THR A 167 26.63 11.39 -4.11
N ASP A 168 26.18 12.63 -3.95
CA ASP A 168 25.75 13.16 -2.64
C ASP A 168 24.36 12.67 -2.23
N LYS A 169 23.71 11.86 -3.09
CA LYS A 169 22.39 11.29 -2.84
C LYS A 169 22.51 10.03 -2.00
N GLY A 170 21.51 9.84 -1.15
CA GLY A 170 21.37 8.66 -0.33
C GLY A 170 19.97 8.53 0.23
N HIS A 171 19.75 7.48 0.99
CA HIS A 171 18.47 7.21 1.62
C HIS A 171 18.71 6.63 3.00
N ILE A 172 17.71 6.78 3.86
CA ILE A 172 17.70 6.13 5.16
C ILE A 172 17.21 4.70 4.97
N ARG A 173 17.87 3.73 5.59
CA ARG A 173 17.52 2.32 5.51
C ARG A 173 17.39 1.74 6.92
N ALA A 174 16.31 1.02 7.18
CA ALA A 174 16.17 0.19 8.37
C ALA A 174 16.33 -1.28 8.02
N THR A 175 17.00 -2.03 8.88
CA THR A 175 16.98 -3.50 8.84
C THR A 175 16.32 -4.08 10.09
N ASP A 176 15.69 -5.23 9.93
CA ASP A 176 15.17 -6.02 11.05
C ASP A 176 16.29 -6.72 11.84
N THR A 177 15.89 -7.50 12.85
CA THR A 177 16.81 -8.22 13.75
C THR A 177 17.70 -9.25 13.06
N VAL A 178 17.35 -9.68 11.84
CA VAL A 178 18.16 -10.60 11.02
C VAL A 178 18.93 -9.88 9.91
N GLY A 179 19.01 -8.54 9.98
CA GLY A 179 19.81 -7.71 9.07
C GLY A 179 19.20 -7.52 7.68
N ARG A 180 17.92 -7.84 7.48
CA ARG A 180 17.23 -7.67 6.19
C ARG A 180 16.51 -6.33 6.15
N VAL A 181 16.54 -5.68 4.99
CA VAL A 181 15.90 -4.37 4.76
C VAL A 181 14.40 -4.46 5.05
N LEU A 182 13.91 -3.55 5.89
CA LEU A 182 12.53 -3.43 6.31
C LEU A 182 11.91 -2.09 5.92
N PHE A 183 12.68 -1.01 5.97
CA PHE A 183 12.27 0.31 5.48
C PHE A 183 13.35 0.97 4.65
N GLU A 184 12.89 1.80 3.71
CA GLU A 184 13.74 2.76 3.01
C GLU A 184 13.02 4.10 2.89
N TYR A 185 13.68 5.19 3.26
CA TYR A 185 13.17 6.55 3.08
C TYR A 185 14.08 7.34 2.15
N TYR A 186 13.53 7.78 1.02
CA TYR A 186 14.22 8.48 -0.05
C TYR A 186 13.86 9.98 -0.04
N PRO A 187 14.59 10.83 0.71
CA PRO A 187 14.31 12.27 0.79
C PRO A 187 14.40 12.95 -0.58
N ASP A 188 15.39 12.56 -1.39
CA ASP A 188 15.69 13.20 -2.67
C ASP A 188 14.84 12.65 -3.84
N SER A 189 13.86 11.79 -3.56
CA SER A 189 12.99 11.15 -4.56
C SER A 189 11.51 11.29 -4.21
N GLY A 190 11.10 12.53 -3.91
CA GLY A 190 9.71 12.84 -3.55
C GLY A 190 9.34 12.51 -2.10
N GLY A 191 10.31 12.21 -1.23
CA GLY A 191 10.04 11.75 0.12
C GLY A 191 9.28 10.42 0.12
N GLN A 192 9.75 9.47 -0.67
CA GLN A 192 9.17 8.13 -0.73
C GLN A 192 9.57 7.35 0.51
N LEU A 193 8.59 6.89 1.28
CA LEU A 193 8.77 5.92 2.34
C LEU A 193 8.28 4.56 1.86
N LYS A 194 9.18 3.58 1.81
CA LYS A 194 8.90 2.20 1.44
C LYS A 194 9.00 1.29 2.66
N TYR A 195 8.15 0.28 2.67
CA TYR A 195 8.08 -0.76 3.70
C TYR A 195 8.11 -2.14 3.03
N PHE A 196 8.80 -3.09 3.65
CA PHE A 196 9.07 -4.40 3.07
C PHE A 196 8.69 -5.53 4.04
N PRO A 197 7.40 -5.73 4.38
CA PRO A 197 7.00 -6.81 5.28
C PRO A 197 7.33 -8.18 4.68
N LEU A 198 7.47 -9.18 5.55
CA LEU A 198 7.63 -10.56 5.11
C LEU A 198 6.32 -11.07 4.52
N ALA A 199 6.40 -11.75 3.37
CA ALA A 199 5.23 -12.36 2.72
C ALA A 199 4.50 -13.34 3.66
N GLU A 200 5.23 -14.05 4.52
CA GLU A 200 4.68 -14.99 5.51
C GLU A 200 3.98 -14.31 6.69
N SER A 201 4.22 -13.01 6.92
CA SER A 201 3.55 -12.23 7.95
C SER A 201 2.21 -11.64 7.50
N ALA A 202 1.83 -11.87 6.23
CA ALA A 202 0.53 -11.46 5.72
C ALA A 202 -0.58 -12.21 6.47
N ILE A 203 -1.64 -11.48 6.84
CA ILE A 203 -2.88 -12.06 7.41
C ILE A 203 -3.44 -13.09 6.43
N TRP A 204 -3.35 -12.77 5.13
CA TRP A 204 -3.75 -13.65 4.05
C TRP A 204 -2.93 -13.35 2.79
N GLN A 205 -2.69 -14.36 1.97
CA GLN A 205 -2.11 -14.21 0.63
C GLN A 205 -2.84 -15.11 -0.36
N SER A 206 -2.96 -14.65 -1.62
CA SER A 206 -3.49 -15.49 -2.70
C SER A 206 -2.43 -16.47 -3.20
N ASN A 207 -2.87 -17.50 -3.93
CA ASN A 207 -2.00 -18.16 -4.91
C ASN A 207 -1.59 -17.16 -6.00
N VAL A 208 -0.53 -17.47 -6.74
CA VAL A 208 -0.22 -16.73 -7.97
C VAL A 208 -1.34 -16.97 -8.98
N PHE A 209 -1.80 -15.91 -9.64
CA PHE A 209 -2.88 -15.97 -10.61
C PHE A 209 -2.59 -15.06 -11.82
N GLN A 210 -3.30 -15.30 -12.91
CA GLN A 210 -3.32 -14.43 -14.07
C GLN A 210 -4.72 -13.84 -14.24
N LEU A 211 -4.80 -12.62 -14.76
CA LEU A 211 -6.09 -12.02 -15.08
C LEU A 211 -6.67 -12.65 -16.34
N GLU A 212 -7.96 -12.95 -16.29
CA GLU A 212 -8.67 -13.40 -17.48
C GLU A 212 -8.76 -12.29 -18.53
N LYS A 213 -8.77 -12.71 -19.80
CA LYS A 213 -8.99 -11.78 -20.91
C LYS A 213 -10.41 -11.28 -20.86
N VAL A 214 -10.58 -9.96 -21.03
CA VAL A 214 -11.92 -9.38 -21.21
C VAL A 214 -12.52 -9.96 -22.51
N PRO A 215 -13.73 -10.55 -22.47
CA PRO A 215 -14.41 -10.99 -23.69
C PRO A 215 -14.54 -9.84 -24.68
N LEU A 216 -14.24 -10.07 -25.96
CA LEU A 216 -14.17 -9.03 -26.98
C LEU A 216 -15.55 -8.39 -27.28
N ASP A 217 -16.64 -9.09 -26.95
CA ASP A 217 -17.99 -8.75 -27.40
C ASP A 217 -18.79 -7.95 -26.35
N SER A 218 -18.13 -7.44 -25.31
CA SER A 218 -18.80 -6.86 -24.17
C SER A 218 -18.74 -5.33 -24.15
N GLU A 219 -19.66 -4.68 -24.86
CA GLU A 219 -19.76 -3.21 -24.80
C GLU A 219 -20.27 -2.70 -23.43
N ASP A 220 -20.88 -3.56 -22.59
CA ASP A 220 -21.58 -3.12 -21.37
C ASP A 220 -21.33 -3.98 -20.10
N LEU A 221 -20.12 -4.52 -19.90
CA LEU A 221 -19.86 -5.24 -18.64
C LEU A 221 -19.54 -4.31 -17.47
N ILE A 222 -20.54 -4.09 -16.62
CA ILE A 222 -20.39 -3.49 -15.28
C ILE A 222 -19.50 -4.40 -14.42
N LEU A 223 -18.52 -3.82 -13.73
CA LEU A 223 -17.49 -4.54 -12.94
C LEU A 223 -18.08 -5.59 -11.97
N ILE A 224 -19.21 -5.25 -11.32
CA ILE A 224 -19.94 -6.13 -10.42
C ILE A 224 -20.49 -7.37 -11.14
N THR A 225 -20.95 -7.23 -12.37
CA THR A 225 -21.46 -8.36 -13.18
C THR A 225 -20.34 -9.36 -13.47
N LYS A 226 -19.12 -8.88 -13.76
CA LYS A 226 -17.94 -9.76 -13.94
C LYS A 226 -17.60 -10.49 -12.65
N ALA A 227 -17.50 -9.77 -11.54
CA ALA A 227 -17.13 -10.35 -10.25
C ALA A 227 -18.09 -11.47 -9.82
N ARG A 228 -19.41 -11.27 -10.03
CA ARG A 228 -20.44 -12.28 -9.77
C ARG A 228 -20.35 -13.49 -10.70
N ALA A 229 -20.03 -13.30 -11.98
CA ALA A 229 -19.90 -14.39 -12.95
C ALA A 229 -18.72 -15.31 -12.59
N TYR A 230 -17.59 -14.74 -12.15
CA TYR A 230 -16.40 -15.51 -11.80
C TYR A 230 -16.45 -16.17 -10.43
N PHE A 231 -17.10 -15.52 -9.45
CA PHE A 231 -17.14 -16.00 -8.07
C PHE A 231 -18.58 -16.16 -7.55
N PRO A 232 -19.44 -16.94 -8.24
CA PRO A 232 -20.87 -16.99 -7.94
C PRO A 232 -21.18 -17.56 -6.56
N SER A 233 -20.33 -18.46 -6.04
CA SER A 233 -20.48 -19.08 -4.72
C SER A 233 -19.93 -18.24 -3.58
N LEU A 234 -19.05 -17.27 -3.85
CA LEU A 234 -18.41 -16.41 -2.85
C LEU A 234 -19.08 -15.05 -2.74
N TRP A 235 -19.95 -14.69 -3.68
CA TRP A 235 -20.66 -13.43 -3.63
C TRP A 235 -21.81 -13.51 -2.62
N PRO A 236 -22.01 -12.48 -1.76
CA PRO A 236 -23.14 -12.46 -0.85
C PRO A 236 -24.43 -12.58 -1.65
N ARG A 237 -25.19 -13.66 -1.44
CA ARG A 237 -26.56 -13.75 -1.93
C ARG A 237 -27.33 -12.61 -1.27
N ARG A 238 -28.10 -11.85 -2.05
CA ARG A 238 -29.06 -10.94 -1.44
C ARG A 238 -29.97 -11.78 -0.57
N SER A 239 -29.98 -11.49 0.72
CA SER A 239 -31.13 -11.79 1.57
C SER A 239 -32.22 -10.88 1.04
N ASP A 240 -33.19 -11.46 0.35
CA ASP A 240 -34.43 -10.78 0.01
C ASP A 240 -35.30 -10.65 1.27
#